data_AF-A0A124E475-F1
#
_entry.id   AF-A0A124E475-F1
#
_cell.length_a   1.000
_cell.length_b   1.000
_cell.length_c   1.000
_cell.angle_alpha   90.00
_cell.angle_beta   90.00
_cell.angle_gamma   90.00
#
_symmetry.space_group_name_H-M   'P 1'
#
loop_
_entity.id
_entity.type
_entity.pdbx_description
1 polymer ?
#
loop_
_entity_poly.entity_id
_entity_poly.type
_entity_poly.pdbx_seq_one_letter_code
_entity_poly.pdbx_strand_id
1 'polypeptide(L)' 'MADDTPEDDNKRKFREALERKKAQSSGGTAHKDGGRNQPRAHGPVENRREFRRKSG' A
#
# COMPACT_ATOMS: atom_id res chain seq x y z
N MET A 1 -6.61 15.51 -39.24
CA MET A 1 -7.78 15.88 -38.41
C MET A 1 -8.48 14.61 -37.98
N ALA A 2 -8.14 14.05 -36.82
CA ALA A 2 -8.78 12.83 -36.28
C ALA A 2 -8.97 12.98 -34.76
N ASP A 3 -9.37 14.18 -34.35
CA ASP A 3 -9.41 14.60 -32.94
C ASP A 3 -10.66 15.42 -32.60
N ASP A 4 -11.65 15.44 -33.49
CA ASP A 4 -12.87 16.26 -33.33
C ASP A 4 -14.01 15.53 -32.61
N THR A 5 -13.84 14.25 -32.23
CA THR A 5 -14.86 13.54 -31.45
C THR A 5 -14.55 13.63 -29.96
N PRO A 6 -15.58 13.83 -29.09
CA PRO A 6 -15.39 13.87 -27.65
C PRO A 6 -14.76 12.58 -27.09
N GLU A 7 -14.92 11.46 -27.81
CA GLU A 7 -14.30 10.18 -27.47
C GLU A 7 -12.77 10.18 -27.68
N ASP A 8 -12.30 10.81 -28.74
CA ASP A 8 -10.86 10.88 -29.05
C ASP A 8 -10.13 11.84 -28.10
N ASP A 9 -10.78 12.95 -27.74
CA ASP A 9 -10.33 13.84 -26.67
C ASP A 9 -10.17 13.11 -25.33
N ASN A 10 -11.14 12.28 -24.97
CA ASN A 10 -11.08 11.47 -23.77
C ASN A 10 -9.94 10.46 -23.84
N LYS A 11 -9.79 9.73 -24.95
CA LYS A 11 -8.68 8.77 -25.15
C LYS A 11 -7.32 9.48 -25.05
N ARG A 12 -7.18 10.70 -25.59
CA ARG A 12 -5.95 11.48 -25.49
C ARG A 12 -5.62 11.83 -24.03
N LYS A 13 -6.59 12.36 -23.29
CA LYS A 13 -6.44 12.70 -21.86
C LYS A 13 -6.11 11.48 -21.00
N PHE A 14 -6.74 10.34 -21.28
CA PHE A 14 -6.46 9.08 -20.57
C PHE A 14 -5.04 8.57 -20.82
N ARG A 15 -4.55 8.65 -22.07
CA ARG A 15 -3.17 8.28 -22.40
C ARG A 15 -2.16 9.18 -21.68
N GLU A 16 -2.38 10.49 -21.74
CA GLU A 16 -1.53 11.47 -21.07
C GLU A 16 -1.49 11.27 -19.54
N ALA A 17 -2.65 11.02 -18.91
CA ALA A 17 -2.74 10.74 -17.49
C ALA A 17 -2.02 9.42 -17.10
N LEU A 18 -2.12 8.39 -17.95
CA LEU A 18 -1.41 7.12 -17.74
C LEU A 18 0.10 7.29 -17.82
N GLU A 19 0.59 8.05 -18.80
CA GLU A 19 2.02 8.34 -18.95
C GLU A 19 2.55 9.14 -17.76
N ARG A 20 1.82 10.19 -17.33
CA ARG A 20 2.15 10.97 -16.14
C ARG A 20 2.22 10.08 -14.89
N LYS A 21 1.24 9.19 -14.68
CA LYS A 21 1.24 8.25 -13.55
C LYS A 21 2.43 7.30 -13.60
N LYS A 22 2.74 6.71 -14.76
CA LYS A 22 3.90 5.82 -14.92
C LYS A 22 5.21 6.55 -14.66
N ALA A 23 5.36 7.77 -15.15
CA ALA A 23 6.54 8.61 -14.91
C ALA A 23 6.68 9.02 -13.44
N GLN A 24 5.57 9.23 -12.73
CA GLN A 24 5.57 9.52 -11.28
C GLN A 24 5.75 8.27 -10.41
N SER A 25 5.53 7.07 -10.96
CA SER A 25 5.62 5.80 -10.22
C SER A 25 7.05 5.22 -10.17
N SER A 26 7.98 5.73 -10.99
CA SER A 26 9.38 5.29 -11.00
C SER A 26 10.24 5.95 -9.92
N GLY A 27 9.70 6.93 -9.19
CA GLY A 27 10.42 7.70 -8.15
C GLY A 27 9.89 7.50 -6.73
N GLY A 28 8.95 6.59 -6.50
CA GLY A 28 8.57 6.20 -5.14
C GLY A 28 9.78 5.55 -4.48
N THR A 29 10.37 6.22 -3.49
CA THR A 29 11.54 5.69 -2.77
C THR A 29 11.26 4.24 -2.40
N ALA A 30 12.09 3.31 -2.86
CA ALA A 30 12.03 1.96 -2.35
C ALA A 30 12.32 2.13 -0.85
N HIS A 31 11.31 2.00 0.00
CA HIS A 31 11.44 2.08 1.46
C HIS A 31 12.28 0.88 1.94
N LYS A 32 13.56 0.87 1.61
CA LYS A 32 14.58 -0.06 2.12
C LYS A 32 15.07 0.38 3.49
N ASP A 33 14.82 1.64 3.84
CA ASP A 33 15.10 2.22 5.16
C ASP A 33 14.03 1.82 6.20
N GLY A 34 12.88 1.28 5.75
CA GLY A 34 11.93 0.58 6.59
C GLY A 34 12.45 -0.82 6.91
N GLY A 35 13.60 -0.89 7.59
CA GLY A 35 14.14 -2.15 8.11
C GLY A 35 13.04 -2.92 8.81
N ARG A 36 12.79 -4.16 8.33
CA ARG A 36 11.77 -5.13 8.80
C ARG A 36 10.94 -4.60 9.97
N ASN A 37 9.89 -3.82 9.67
CA ASN A 37 8.88 -3.43 10.64
C ASN A 37 8.12 -4.68 11.08
N GLN A 38 8.70 -5.45 11.98
CA GLN A 38 8.00 -6.26 12.98
C GLN A 38 8.85 -6.28 14.25
N PRO A 39 8.86 -5.21 15.07
CA PRO A 39 9.39 -5.27 16.40
C PRO A 39 8.52 -6.23 17.23
N ARG A 40 8.94 -7.49 17.31
CA ARG A 40 8.42 -8.57 18.17
C ARG A 40 6.91 -8.79 18.07
N ALA A 41 6.51 -9.93 17.48
CA ALA A 41 5.11 -10.33 17.36
C ALA A 41 4.33 -10.18 18.68
N HIS A 42 4.94 -10.47 19.84
CA HIS A 42 4.44 -10.09 21.16
C HIS A 42 5.62 -9.88 22.12
N GLY A 43 5.53 -8.91 23.05
CA GLY A 43 6.49 -8.71 24.14
C GLY A 43 6.42 -9.83 25.20
N PRO A 44 7.36 -9.88 26.17
CA PRO A 44 7.31 -10.88 27.23
C PRO A 44 5.97 -10.79 27.98
N VAL A 45 5.28 -11.92 28.10
CA VAL A 45 3.99 -12.01 28.81
C VAL A 45 4.27 -11.94 30.31
N GLU A 46 4.34 -10.72 30.83
CA GLU A 46 4.59 -10.49 32.26
C GLU A 46 3.31 -10.58 33.11
N ASN A 47 2.13 -10.72 32.49
CA ASN A 47 0.84 -10.64 33.20
C ASN A 47 -0.19 -11.68 32.72
N ARG A 48 0.16 -12.97 32.70
CA ARG A 48 -0.82 -14.03 32.45
C ARG A 48 -1.59 -14.35 33.73
N ARG A 49 -2.85 -13.90 33.82
CA ARG A 49 -3.78 -14.37 34.86
C ARG A 49 -4.27 -15.77 34.51
N GLU A 50 -3.90 -16.74 35.33
CA GLU A 50 -4.41 -18.10 35.21
C GLU A 50 -5.66 -18.26 36.07
N PHE A 51 -6.80 -18.52 35.44
CA PHE A 51 -8.03 -18.86 36.16
C PHE A 51 -7.98 -20.33 36.56
N ARG A 52 -7.97 -20.58 37.88
CA ARG A 52 -8.16 -21.93 38.40
C ARG A 52 -9.56 -22.41 38.01
N ARG A 53 -9.61 -23.32 37.04
CA ARG A 53 -10.83 -24.07 36.72
C ARG A 53 -11.22 -24.86 37.96
N LYS A 54 -12.49 -24.86 38.31
CA LYS A 54 -13.01 -25.64 39.44
C LYS A 54 -12.62 -27.10 39.21
N SER A 55 -11.66 -27.57 39.99
CA SER A 55 -11.11 -28.92 39.95
C SER A 55 -12.11 -29.88 40.57
N GLY A 56 -12.42 -30.97 39.87
CA GLY A 56 -13.22 -32.10 40.38
C GLY A 56 -14.67 -31.99 40.01
#